data_AF-A0AAP8PXN8-F1
#
_entry.id   AF-A0AAP8PXN8-F1
#
_cell.length_a   1.000
_cell.length_b   1.000
_cell.length_c   1.000
_cell.angle_alpha   90.00
_cell.angle_beta   90.00
_cell.angle_gamma   90.00
#
_symmetry.space_group_name_H-M   'P 1'
#
loop_
_entity.id
_entity.type
_entity.pdbx_description
1 polymer ?
#
loop_
_entity_poly.entity_id
_entity_poly.type
_entity_poly.pdbx_seq_one_letter_code
_entity_poly.pdbx_strand_id
1 'polypeptide(L)'
;MSGGGTGIGRSAALAYAREGANVALAGRRAAEIEATARDIAHTPAGRLGESEDIGDVALWLATDEARFITGQSLLVDGGYTIAGMR
;
A
#
# COMPACT_ATOMS: atom_id res chain seq x y z
N MET A 1 14.64 -19.56 8.44
CA MET A 1 14.27 -18.96 7.14
C MET A 1 12.85 -18.41 7.27
N SER A 2 12.68 -17.08 7.25
CA SER A 2 11.34 -16.48 7.33
C SER A 2 10.67 -16.57 5.96
N GLY A 3 9.53 -17.26 5.84
CA GLY A 3 8.75 -17.31 4.60
C GLY A 3 8.11 -15.96 4.26
N GLY A 4 7.41 -15.88 3.13
CA GLY A 4 6.85 -14.61 2.60
C GLY A 4 5.83 -13.90 3.50
N GLY A 5 5.37 -14.53 4.58
CA GLY A 5 4.36 -13.96 5.48
C GLY A 5 4.92 -13.13 6.63
N THR A 6 6.22 -13.22 6.97
CA THR A 6 6.81 -12.42 8.07
C THR A 6 8.29 -12.10 7.86
N GLY A 7 8.83 -11.18 8.67
CA GLY A 7 10.27 -10.87 8.71
C GLY A 7 10.79 -10.44 7.34
N ILE A 8 12.02 -10.85 7.01
CA ILE A 8 12.72 -10.46 5.78
C ILE A 8 11.93 -10.89 4.53
N GLY A 9 11.27 -12.06 4.58
CA GLY A 9 10.48 -12.56 3.44
C GLY A 9 9.29 -11.66 3.10
N ARG A 10 8.56 -11.19 4.13
CA ARG A 10 7.47 -10.22 3.94
C ARG A 10 8.01 -8.88 3.46
N SER A 11 9.07 -8.36 4.09
CA SER A 11 9.68 -7.09 3.69
C SER A 11 10.14 -7.11 2.23
N ALA A 12 10.76 -8.19 1.78
CA ALA A 12 11.18 -8.34 0.38
C ALA A 12 9.97 -8.35 -0.57
N ALA A 13 8.90 -9.09 -0.23
CA ALA A 13 7.70 -9.13 -1.06
C ALA A 13 7.03 -7.76 -1.20
N LEU A 14 6.90 -7.01 -0.09
CA LEU A 14 6.36 -5.65 -0.12
C LEU A 14 7.24 -4.71 -0.96
N ALA A 15 8.56 -4.81 -0.82
CA ALA A 15 9.49 -4.02 -1.61
C ALA A 15 9.36 -4.32 -3.12
N TYR A 16 9.24 -5.58 -3.53
CA TYR A 16 9.04 -5.92 -4.93
C TYR A 16 7.69 -5.45 -5.46
N ALA A 17 6.62 -5.61 -4.68
CA ALA A 17 5.29 -5.13 -5.03
C ALA A 17 5.28 -3.60 -5.22
N ARG A 18 6.06 -2.87 -4.40
CA ARG A 18 6.24 -1.42 -4.54
C ARG A 18 6.78 -1.02 -5.92
N GLU A 19 7.72 -1.80 -6.45
CA GLU A 19 8.27 -1.59 -7.79
C GLU A 19 7.33 -2.07 -8.92
N GLY A 20 6.09 -2.45 -8.60
CA GLY A 20 5.08 -2.90 -9.56
C GLY A 20 5.22 -4.37 -9.98
N ALA A 21 6.03 -5.16 -9.27
CA ALA A 21 6.20 -6.57 -9.59
C ALA A 21 5.02 -7.42 -9.09
N ASN A 22 4.63 -8.43 -9.89
CA ASN A 22 3.76 -9.50 -9.42
C ASN A 22 4.56 -10.42 -8.49
N VAL A 23 4.13 -10.53 -7.23
CA VAL A 23 4.84 -11.31 -6.21
C VAL A 23 4.10 -12.60 -5.86
N ALA A 24 4.85 -13.70 -5.73
CA ALA A 24 4.36 -14.96 -5.21
C ALA A 24 4.92 -15.18 -3.80
N LEU A 25 4.04 -15.53 -2.85
CA LEU A 25 4.41 -15.75 -1.46
C LEU A 25 4.37 -17.24 -1.12
N ALA A 26 5.43 -17.75 -0.50
CA ALA A 26 5.50 -19.14 -0.04
C ALA A 26 5.84 -19.22 1.46
N GLY A 27 5.16 -20.10 2.17
CA GLY A 27 5.40 -20.34 3.59
C GLY A 27 4.45 -21.37 4.19
N ARG A 28 4.82 -21.91 5.36
CA ARG A 28 4.03 -22.95 6.06
C ARG A 28 2.87 -22.40 6.88
N ARG A 29 2.89 -21.11 7.22
CA ARG A 29 1.84 -20.44 8.01
C ARG A 29 0.91 -19.70 7.05
N ALA A 30 -0.13 -20.39 6.60
CA ALA A 30 -1.06 -19.87 5.59
C ALA A 30 -1.64 -18.50 5.98
N ALA A 31 -2.11 -18.33 7.23
CA ALA A 31 -2.70 -17.07 7.68
C ALA A 31 -1.82 -15.83 7.44
N GLU A 32 -0.51 -15.98 7.60
CA GLU A 32 0.46 -14.88 7.48
C GLU A 32 0.78 -14.56 6.02
N ILE A 33 0.80 -15.60 5.19
CA ILE A 33 0.95 -15.49 3.74
C ILE A 33 -0.27 -14.79 3.16
N GLU A 34 -1.47 -15.24 3.54
CA GLU A 34 -2.74 -14.66 3.10
C GLU A 34 -2.91 -13.22 3.56
N ALA A 35 -2.48 -12.88 4.79
CA ALA A 35 -2.48 -11.50 5.26
C ALA A 35 -1.59 -10.61 4.38
N THR A 36 -0.36 -11.03 4.11
CA THR A 36 0.56 -10.25 3.26
C THR A 36 0.06 -10.17 1.81
N ALA A 37 -0.51 -11.25 1.27
CA ALA A 37 -1.09 -11.24 -0.07
C ALA A 37 -2.26 -10.26 -0.16
N ARG A 38 -3.14 -10.27 0.86
CA ARG A 38 -4.29 -9.37 0.94
C ARG A 38 -3.88 -7.91 1.02
N ASP A 39 -2.89 -7.58 1.85
CA ASP A 39 -2.36 -6.22 1.97
C ASP A 39 -1.98 -5.64 0.60
N ILE A 40 -1.31 -6.45 -0.23
CA ILE A 40 -0.87 -6.06 -1.57
C ILE A 40 -2.04 -6.04 -2.56
N ALA A 41 -2.82 -7.13 -2.63
CA ALA A 41 -3.84 -7.32 -3.66
C ALA A 41 -5.12 -6.50 -3.43
N HIS A 42 -5.43 -6.13 -2.18
CA HIS A 42 -6.60 -5.31 -1.87
C HIS A 42 -6.37 -3.84 -2.19
N THR A 43 -5.12 -3.40 -2.35
CA THR A 43 -4.82 -2.04 -2.78
C THR A 43 -4.78 -2.02 -4.32
N PRO A 44 -5.66 -1.28 -5.02
CA PRO A 44 -5.62 -1.15 -6.48
C PRO A 44 -4.27 -0.67 -7.03
N ALA A 45 -3.52 0.13 -6.27
CA ALA A 45 -2.14 0.51 -6.60
C ALA A 45 -1.14 -0.66 -6.59
N GLY A 46 -1.55 -1.85 -6.14
CA GLY A 46 -0.73 -3.08 -6.14
C GLY A 46 0.38 -3.08 -5.09
N ARG A 47 0.36 -2.15 -4.13
CA ARG A 47 1.33 -2.02 -3.05
C ARG A 47 0.70 -1.34 -1.85
N LEU A 48 1.33 -1.46 -0.68
CA LEU A 48 1.01 -0.61 0.45
C LEU A 48 1.50 0.83 0.22
N GLY A 49 0.79 1.78 0.81
CA GLY A 49 1.21 3.18 0.86
C GLY A 49 2.43 3.36 1.78
N GLU A 50 3.27 4.33 1.43
CA GLU A 50 4.42 4.78 2.21
C GLU A 50 4.15 6.19 2.77
N SER A 51 5.02 6.66 3.66
CA SER A 51 4.90 8.02 4.23
C SER A 51 4.91 9.11 3.16
N GLU A 52 5.67 8.90 2.09
CA GLU A 52 5.86 9.80 0.97
C GLU A 52 4.56 10.02 0.20
N ASP A 53 3.70 9.00 0.08
CA ASP A 53 2.40 9.14 -0.62
C ASP A 53 1.52 10.21 0.07
N ILE A 54 1.54 10.26 1.40
CA ILE A 54 0.86 11.30 2.18
C ILE A 54 1.62 12.63 2.12
N GLY A 55 2.95 12.56 2.24
CA GLY A 55 3.84 13.72 2.23
C GLY A 55 3.72 14.54 0.95
N ASP A 56 3.64 13.89 -0.20
CA ASP A 56 3.51 14.54 -1.50
C ASP A 56 2.17 15.27 -1.64
N VAL A 57 1.08 14.68 -1.15
CA VAL A 57 -0.24 15.33 -1.14
C VAL A 57 -0.25 16.51 -0.17
N ALA A 58 0.37 16.38 1.01
CA ALA A 58 0.50 17.47 1.96
C ALA A 58 1.33 18.64 1.39
N LEU A 59 2.43 18.33 0.69
CA LEU A 59 3.25 19.31 0.00
C LEU A 59 2.46 20.01 -1.10
N TRP A 60 1.71 19.27 -1.92
CA TRP A 60 0.85 19.85 -2.95
C TRP A 60 -0.23 20.76 -2.34
N LEU A 61 -0.86 20.37 -1.23
CA LEU A 61 -1.84 21.22 -0.53
C LEU A 61 -1.25 22.54 -0.01
N ALA A 62 0.07 22.63 0.16
CA ALA A 62 0.75 23.85 0.58
C ALA A 62 1.09 24.81 -0.59
N THR A 63 0.80 24.41 -1.84
CA THR A 63 1.08 25.21 -3.04
C THR A 63 -0.07 26.16 -3.41
N ASP A 64 0.22 27.16 -4.25
CA ASP A 64 -0.80 28.13 -4.73
C ASP A 64 -1.86 27.47 -5.63
N GLU A 65 -1.54 26.32 -6.22
CA GLU A 65 -2.43 25.50 -7.02
C GLU A 65 -3.61 24.95 -6.18
N ALA A 66 -3.40 24.72 -4.88
CA ALA A 66 -4.42 24.21 -3.97
C ALA A 66 -5.18 25.31 -3.20
N ARG A 67 -4.96 26.61 -3.48
CA ARG A 67 -5.45 27.75 -2.68
C ARG A 67 -6.96 27.84 -2.42
N PHE A 68 -7.78 27.13 -3.20
CA PHE A 68 -9.24 27.12 -3.08
C PHE A 68 -9.79 25.82 -2.49
N ILE A 69 -8.92 24.89 -2.11
CA ILE A 69 -9.27 23.59 -1.54
C ILE A 69 -9.18 23.69 -0.02
N THR A 70 -10.32 23.60 0.66
CA THR A 70 -10.40 23.61 2.12
C THR A 70 -11.59 22.79 2.61
N GLY A 71 -11.49 22.25 3.83
CA GLY A 71 -12.55 21.45 4.45
C GLY A 71 -12.84 20.10 3.79
N GLN A 72 -11.94 19.61 2.93
CA GLN A 72 -12.10 18.34 2.23
C GLN A 72 -11.30 17.22 2.90
N SER A 73 -11.83 16.00 2.86
CA SER A 73 -11.08 14.78 3.17
C SER A 73 -10.57 14.18 1.86
N LEU A 74 -9.25 14.15 1.66
CA LEU A 74 -8.62 13.50 0.52
C LEU A 74 -8.13 12.11 0.96
N LEU A 75 -8.68 11.05 0.38
CA LEU A 75 -8.20 9.69 0.60
C LEU A 75 -6.92 9.45 -0.21
N VAL A 76 -5.86 9.05 0.49
CA VAL A 76 -4.54 8.78 -0.09
C VAL A 76 -4.08 7.40 0.38
N ASP A 77 -4.68 6.37 -0.20
CA ASP A 77 -4.52 4.98 0.26
C ASP A 77 -4.31 3.98 -0.89
N GLY A 78 -3.94 4.48 -2.08
CA GLY A 78 -3.79 3.64 -3.27
C GLY A 78 -5.09 2.96 -3.75
N GLY A 79 -6.25 3.40 -3.25
CA GLY A 79 -7.57 2.86 -3.55
C GLY A 79 -8.04 1.76 -2.58
N TYR A 80 -7.32 1.53 -1.48
CA TYR A 80 -7.61 0.47 -0.51
C TYR A 80 -9.05 0.53 0.02
N THR A 81 -9.55 1.72 0.39
CA THR A 81 -10.91 1.90 0.92
C THR A 81 -11.99 1.59 -0.12
N ILE A 82 -11.73 1.81 -1.41
CA ILE A 82 -12.70 1.56 -2.48
C ILE A 82 -12.83 0.07 -2.78
N ALA A 83 -11.73 -0.69 -2.66
CA ALA A 83 -11.75 -2.14 -2.87
C ALA A 83 -12.61 -2.88 -1.82
N GLY A 84 -12.76 -2.31 -0.62
CA GLY A 84 -13.60 -2.85 0.46
C GLY A 84 -15.10 -2.55 0.34
N MET A 85 -15.54 -1.76 -0.66
CA MET A 85 -16.96 -1.41 -0.88
C MET A 85 -17.70 -2.31 -1.88
N ARG A 86 -17.15 -3.51 -2.17
CA ARG A 86 -17.78 -4.54 -3.01
C ARG A 86 -18.19 -5.73 -2.15
#